data_AF-A0A9P7CYU0-F1
#
_entry.id   AF-A0A9P7CYU0-F1
#
_cell.length_a   1.000
_cell.length_b   1.000
_cell.length_c   1.000
_cell.angle_alpha   90.00
_cell.angle_beta   90.00
_cell.angle_gamma   90.00
#
_symmetry.space_group_name_H-M   'P 1'
#
loop_
_entity.id
_entity.type
_entity.pdbx_description
1 polymer ?
#
loop_
_entity_poly.entity_id
_entity_poly.type
_entity_poly.pdbx_seq_one_letter_code
_entity_poly.pdbx_strand_id
1 'polypeptide(L)'
;GRRTDEVNALLEENFKAIDDIFNDLATKTGLPLQQVSHAYHKARGRIHSGFNHWNMYGHYLKVNREQELQRLGNIEVADAAQITPAIRAECYKVFRAAFPDSWQEILETFEQVEV
;
A
#
# COMPACT_ATOMS: atom_id res chain seq x y z
N GLY A 1 3.74 -29.21 8.74
CA GLY A 1 2.78 -30.33 8.81
C GLY A 1 1.76 -30.14 7.71
N ARG A 2 1.37 -31.21 7.02
CA ARG A 2 0.37 -31.15 5.93
C ARG A 2 -1.02 -30.99 6.55
N ARG A 3 -1.81 -30.01 6.08
CA ARG A 3 -3.22 -29.85 6.48
C ARG A 3 -4.01 -31.10 6.07
N THR A 4 -4.88 -31.60 6.94
CA THR A 4 -5.81 -32.70 6.65
C THR A 4 -7.01 -32.18 5.86
N ASP A 5 -7.69 -33.07 5.14
CA ASP A 5 -8.87 -32.70 4.34
C ASP A 5 -10.03 -32.20 5.20
N GLU A 6 -10.18 -32.74 6.42
CA GLU A 6 -11.15 -32.27 7.42
C GLU A 6 -10.91 -30.81 7.83
N VAL A 7 -9.64 -30.41 8.03
CA VAL A 7 -9.27 -29.04 8.35
C VAL A 7 -9.54 -28.10 7.16
N ASN A 8 -9.37 -28.59 5.93
CA ASN A 8 -9.68 -27.80 4.74
C ASN A 8 -11.19 -27.56 4.59
N ALA A 9 -12.01 -28.59 4.79
CA ALA A 9 -13.47 -28.47 4.74
C ALA A 9 -13.99 -27.48 5.80
N LEU A 10 -13.46 -27.59 7.03
CA LEU A 10 -13.82 -26.66 8.11
C LEU A 10 -13.42 -25.22 7.77
N LEU A 11 -12.24 -25.01 7.17
CA LEU A 11 -11.80 -23.68 6.77
C LEU A 11 -12.69 -23.09 5.65
N GLU A 12 -13.07 -23.90 4.67
CA GLU A 12 -13.93 -23.45 3.57
C GLU A 12 -15.33 -23.02 4.05
N GLU A 13 -15.94 -23.81 4.94
CA GLU A 13 -17.22 -23.45 5.57
C GLU A 13 -17.13 -22.12 6.33
N ASN A 14 -16.07 -21.96 7.13
CA ASN A 14 -15.89 -20.75 7.93
C ASN A 14 -15.50 -19.53 7.08
N PHE A 15 -14.74 -19.72 5.99
CA PHE A 15 -14.43 -18.64 5.05
C PHE A 15 -15.69 -18.12 4.37
N LYS A 16 -16.62 -19.00 3.99
CA LYS A 16 -17.90 -18.57 3.44
C LYS A 16 -18.69 -17.69 4.42
N ALA A 17 -18.74 -18.07 5.70
CA ALA A 17 -19.40 -17.26 6.72
C ALA A 17 -18.74 -15.89 6.90
N ILE A 18 -17.40 -15.82 6.77
CA ILE A 18 -16.66 -14.56 6.81
C ILE A 18 -16.97 -13.70 5.57
N ASP A 19 -17.02 -14.29 4.39
CA ASP A 19 -17.37 -13.60 3.14
C ASP A 19 -18.78 -13.00 3.20
N ASP A 20 -19.75 -13.72 3.74
CA ASP A 20 -21.11 -13.23 3.92
C ASP A 20 -21.16 -11.97 4.82
N ILE A 21 -20.38 -11.97 5.92
CA ILE A 21 -20.27 -10.81 6.82
C ILE A 21 -19.64 -9.62 6.10
N PHE A 22 -18.56 -9.84 5.33
CA PHE A 22 -17.91 -8.76 4.59
C PHE A 22 -18.81 -8.21 3.46
N ASN A 23 -19.59 -9.07 2.79
CA ASN A 23 -20.54 -8.65 1.76
C ASN A 23 -21.70 -7.83 2.33
N ASP A 24 -22.22 -8.21 3.51
CA ASP A 24 -23.23 -7.41 4.22
C ASP A 24 -22.68 -6.03 4.62
N LEU A 25 -21.44 -5.98 5.11
CA LEU A 25 -20.76 -4.72 5.43
C LEU A 25 -20.54 -3.86 4.18
N ALA A 26 -20.12 -4.45 3.07
CA ALA A 26 -19.98 -3.76 1.78
C ALA A 26 -21.31 -3.14 1.33
N THR A 27 -22.40 -3.91 1.45
CA THR A 27 -23.76 -3.45 1.12
C THR A 27 -24.20 -2.28 2.02
N LYS A 28 -23.98 -2.38 3.33
CA LYS A 28 -24.40 -1.36 4.30
C LYS A 28 -23.58 -0.08 4.22
N THR A 29 -22.30 -0.18 3.90
CA THR A 29 -21.39 0.97 3.83
C THR A 29 -21.30 1.59 2.44
N GLY A 30 -21.75 0.87 1.40
CA GLY A 30 -21.55 1.25 0.00
C GLY A 30 -20.10 1.13 -0.47
N LEU A 31 -19.21 0.59 0.37
CA LEU A 31 -17.80 0.41 0.04
C LEU A 31 -17.58 -0.92 -0.69
N PRO A 32 -16.64 -1.00 -1.65
CA PRO A 32 -16.23 -2.27 -2.24
C PRO A 32 -15.72 -3.26 -1.19
N LEU A 33 -15.99 -4.55 -1.39
CA LEU A 33 -15.59 -5.64 -0.48
C LEU A 33 -14.11 -5.60 -0.09
N GLN A 34 -13.25 -5.26 -1.06
CA GLN A 34 -11.81 -5.11 -0.86
C GLN A 34 -11.46 -3.99 0.13
N GLN A 35 -12.15 -2.86 0.07
CA GLN A 35 -11.92 -1.73 1.00
C GLN A 35 -12.41 -2.06 2.41
N VAL A 36 -13.52 -2.78 2.53
CA VAL A 36 -14.03 -3.25 3.83
C VAL A 36 -13.06 -4.25 4.47
N SER A 37 -12.56 -5.21 3.69
CA SER A 37 -11.54 -6.17 4.15
C SER A 37 -10.26 -5.44 4.57
N HIS A 38 -9.78 -4.51 3.75
CA HIS A 38 -8.62 -3.68 4.08
C HIS A 38 -8.82 -2.89 5.38
N ALA A 39 -9.97 -2.23 5.54
CA ALA A 39 -10.31 -1.50 6.76
C ALA A 39 -10.36 -2.40 8.00
N TYR A 40 -10.90 -3.62 7.88
CA TYR A 40 -10.90 -4.62 8.95
C TYR A 40 -9.47 -5.04 9.34
N HIS A 41 -8.63 -5.33 8.37
CA HIS A 41 -7.23 -5.68 8.62
C HIS A 41 -6.46 -4.52 9.26
N LYS A 42 -6.70 -3.27 8.80
CA LYS A 42 -6.13 -2.04 9.36
C LYS A 42 -6.54 -1.86 10.83
N ALA A 43 -7.84 -1.94 11.11
CA ALA A 43 -8.40 -1.75 12.45
C ALA A 43 -7.90 -2.78 13.49
N ARG A 44 -7.49 -3.97 13.04
CA ARG A 44 -6.99 -5.04 13.93
C ARG A 44 -5.46 -5.09 14.01
N GLY A 45 -4.75 -4.12 13.41
CA GLY A 45 -3.30 -4.16 13.30
C GLY A 45 -2.78 -5.40 12.58
N ARG A 46 -3.65 -6.03 11.77
CA ARG A 46 -3.37 -7.26 11.00
C ARG A 46 -2.90 -6.98 9.59
N ILE A 47 -2.85 -5.71 9.19
CA ILE A 47 -1.87 -5.26 8.21
C ILE A 47 -0.51 -5.46 8.89
N HIS A 48 0.02 -6.67 8.76
CA HIS A 48 1.44 -6.89 8.94
C HIS A 48 2.15 -5.91 8.01
N SER A 49 3.32 -5.44 8.44
CA SER A 49 4.29 -4.66 7.71
C SER A 49 4.71 -5.28 6.35
N GLY A 50 3.78 -5.49 5.43
CA GLY A 50 4.02 -5.96 4.07
C GLY A 50 4.20 -4.80 3.09
N PHE A 51 3.78 -3.61 3.49
CA PHE A 51 4.14 -2.36 2.82
C PHE A 51 5.58 -2.05 3.18
N ASN A 52 6.51 -2.57 2.38
CA ASN A 52 7.82 -2.00 2.33
C ASN A 52 7.64 -0.58 1.74
N HIS A 53 7.35 0.42 2.58
CA HIS A 53 7.10 1.79 2.14
C HIS A 53 8.27 2.34 1.34
N TRP A 54 9.48 1.82 1.59
CA TRP A 54 10.61 2.09 0.72
C TRP A 54 10.34 1.58 -0.70
N ASN A 55 9.96 0.31 -0.89
CA ASN A 55 9.58 -0.24 -2.21
C ASN A 55 8.44 0.54 -2.86
N MET A 56 7.34 0.80 -2.14
CA MET A 56 6.20 1.58 -2.66
C MET A 56 6.62 2.98 -3.09
N TYR A 57 7.47 3.63 -2.28
CA TYR A 57 8.07 4.90 -2.67
C TYR A 57 8.89 4.80 -3.96
N GLY A 58 9.52 3.65 -4.22
CA GLY A 58 10.20 3.40 -5.50
C GLY A 58 9.26 3.40 -6.70
N HIS A 59 8.09 2.79 -6.56
CA HIS A 59 7.04 2.84 -7.58
C HIS A 59 6.48 4.26 -7.73
N TYR A 60 6.13 4.90 -6.61
CA TYR A 60 5.65 6.28 -6.56
C TYR A 60 6.63 7.27 -7.21
N LEU A 61 7.94 7.16 -6.91
CA LEU A 61 8.98 8.02 -7.46
C LEU A 61 9.18 7.80 -8.96
N LYS A 62 8.93 6.59 -9.48
CA LYS A 62 9.01 6.32 -10.92
C LYS A 62 7.90 7.04 -11.67
N VAL A 63 6.69 7.10 -11.11
CA VAL A 63 5.52 7.75 -11.71
C VAL A 63 5.55 9.26 -11.49
N ASN A 64 5.86 9.73 -10.27
CA ASN A 64 5.83 11.14 -9.87
C ASN A 64 7.23 11.79 -9.95
N ARG A 65 8.05 11.29 -10.86
CA ARG A 65 9.48 11.60 -10.92
C ARG A 65 9.79 13.10 -10.98
N GLU A 66 9.13 13.80 -11.89
CA GLU A 66 9.38 15.22 -12.12
C GLU A 66 9.04 16.05 -10.89
N GLN A 67 7.92 15.73 -10.24
CA GLN A 67 7.46 16.41 -9.03
C GLN A 67 8.42 16.17 -7.85
N GLU A 68 8.90 14.95 -7.66
CA GLU A 68 9.83 14.62 -6.58
C GLU A 68 11.22 15.24 -6.79
N LEU A 69 11.70 15.32 -8.03
CA LEU A 69 12.95 16.01 -8.36
C LEU A 69 12.84 17.53 -8.21
N GLN A 70 11.70 18.12 -8.57
CA GLN A 70 11.42 19.52 -8.29
C GLN A 70 11.41 19.80 -6.79
N ARG A 71 10.80 18.89 -6.00
CA ARG A 71 10.75 18.99 -4.53
C ARG A 71 12.14 18.94 -3.89
N LEU A 72 13.08 18.21 -4.48
CA LEU A 72 14.47 18.15 -4.03
C LEU A 72 15.24 19.46 -4.31
N GLY A 73 14.76 20.33 -5.20
CA GLY A 73 15.23 21.71 -5.33
C GLY A 73 16.43 21.94 -6.25
N ASN A 74 16.38 21.41 -7.49
CA ASN A 74 17.38 21.50 -8.57
C ASN A 74 18.44 20.40 -8.59
N ILE A 75 18.12 19.32 -9.30
CA ILE A 75 19.11 18.59 -10.07
C ILE A 75 18.78 18.90 -11.53
N GLU A 76 19.71 19.50 -12.28
CA GLU A 76 19.56 19.65 -13.74
C GLU A 76 19.11 18.30 -14.31
N VAL A 77 18.06 18.34 -15.14
CA VAL A 77 17.35 17.18 -15.72
C VAL A 77 18.26 16.30 -16.60
N ALA A 78 19.57 16.57 -16.63
CA ALA A 78 20.57 16.00 -17.51
C ALA A 78 21.12 14.63 -17.07
N ASP A 79 21.12 14.28 -15.77
CA ASP A 79 21.53 12.93 -15.31
C ASP A 79 20.32 11.99 -15.09
N ALA A 80 19.16 12.41 -15.59
CA ALA A 80 17.86 11.77 -15.45
C ALA A 80 17.72 10.41 -16.18
N ALA A 81 18.79 9.72 -16.53
CA ALA A 81 18.69 8.34 -17.01
C ALA A 81 18.63 7.31 -15.85
N GLN A 82 19.20 7.61 -14.67
CA GLN A 82 19.26 6.65 -13.57
C GLN A 82 18.96 7.29 -12.21
N ILE A 83 17.78 6.99 -11.65
CA ILE A 83 17.53 7.24 -10.23
C ILE A 83 18.42 6.28 -9.44
N THR A 84 19.52 6.80 -8.89
CA THR A 84 20.40 6.01 -8.02
C THR A 84 19.74 5.81 -6.64
N PRO A 85 20.15 4.78 -5.87
CA PRO A 85 19.65 4.59 -4.51
C PRO A 85 19.84 5.82 -3.61
N ALA A 86 20.91 6.60 -3.83
CA ALA A 86 21.19 7.83 -3.09
C ALA A 86 20.16 8.92 -3.40
N ILE A 87 19.84 9.15 -4.68
CA ILE A 87 18.82 10.12 -5.09
C ILE A 87 17.45 9.71 -4.53
N ARG A 88 17.10 8.43 -4.60
CA ARG A 88 15.85 7.91 -4.02
C ARG A 88 15.77 8.17 -2.52
N ALA A 89 16.88 8.01 -1.79
CA ALA A 89 16.90 8.24 -0.35
C ALA A 89 16.67 9.72 0.00
N GLU A 90 17.29 10.63 -0.74
CA GLU A 90 17.09 12.07 -0.55
C GLU A 90 15.68 12.51 -0.94
N CYS A 91 15.15 12.07 -2.08
CA CYS A 91 13.76 12.35 -2.44
C CYS A 91 12.79 11.81 -1.38
N TYR A 92 13.03 10.60 -0.86
CA TYR A 92 12.18 10.01 0.18
C TYR A 92 12.18 10.82 1.47
N LYS A 93 13.35 11.33 1.86
CA LYS A 93 13.50 12.20 3.04
C LYS A 93 12.72 13.49 2.86
N VAL A 94 12.83 14.15 1.71
CA VAL A 94 12.11 15.39 1.41
C VAL A 94 10.60 15.13 1.29
N PHE A 95 10.19 14.02 0.69
CA PHE A 95 8.80 13.57 0.61
C PHE A 95 8.17 13.44 2.00
N ARG A 96 8.84 12.73 2.91
CA ARG A 96 8.40 12.57 4.31
C ARG A 96 8.38 13.88 5.07
N ALA A 97 9.34 14.77 4.83
CA ALA A 97 9.37 16.08 5.47
C ALA A 97 8.22 16.99 5.00
N ALA A 98 7.79 16.86 3.74
CA ALA A 98 6.67 17.60 3.20
C ALA A 98 5.30 17.04 3.64
N PHE A 99 5.23 15.76 4.00
CA PHE A 99 4.01 15.07 4.43
C PHE A 99 4.22 14.30 5.75
N PRO A 100 4.52 14.98 6.86
CA PRO A 100 4.96 14.33 8.11
C PRO A 100 3.95 13.33 8.67
N ASP A 101 2.65 13.63 8.55
CA ASP A 101 1.58 12.83 9.14
C ASP A 101 0.84 11.94 8.13
N SER A 102 1.07 12.12 6.83
CA SER A 102 0.29 11.47 5.75
C SER A 102 1.13 10.71 4.73
N TRP A 103 2.46 10.74 4.82
CA TRP A 103 3.33 10.09 3.82
C TRP A 103 3.07 8.58 3.66
N GLN A 104 2.71 7.87 4.73
CA GLN A 104 2.38 6.43 4.66
C GLN A 104 1.07 6.20 3.91
N GLU A 105 0.04 6.97 4.25
CA GLU A 105 -1.28 6.86 3.63
C GLU A 105 -1.25 7.25 2.15
N ILE A 106 -0.42 8.24 1.76
CA ILE A 106 -0.20 8.60 0.36
C ILE A 106 0.37 7.42 -0.43
N LEU A 107 1.41 6.76 0.11
CA LEU A 107 2.02 5.60 -0.55
C LEU A 107 1.08 4.39 -0.60
N GLU A 108 0.36 4.14 0.49
CA GLU A 108 -0.61 3.05 0.58
C GLU A 108 -1.79 3.25 -0.35
N THR A 109 -2.29 4.49 -0.49
CA THR A 109 -3.36 4.83 -1.44
C THR A 109 -2.86 4.68 -2.88
N PHE A 110 -1.64 5.13 -3.17
CA PHE A 110 -1.05 5.00 -4.50
C PHE A 110 -0.94 3.54 -4.94
N GLU A 111 -0.43 2.66 -4.07
CA GLU A 111 -0.31 1.23 -4.37
C GLU A 111 -1.68 0.56 -4.55
N GLN A 112 -2.72 1.02 -3.85
CA GLN A 112 -4.09 0.47 -4.01
C GLN A 112 -4.78 0.89 -5.31
N VAL A 113 -4.35 1.99 -5.94
CA VAL A 113 -4.93 2.51 -7.18
C VAL A 113 -4.19 2.01 -8.43
N GLU A 114 -2.89 1.71 -8.33
CA GLU A 114 -2.09 1.18 -9.45
C GLU A 114 -2.11 -0.36 -9.61
N VAL A 115 -2.79 -1.10 -8.72
CA VAL A 115 -2.98 -2.57 -8.80
C VAL A 115 -4.23 -2.96 -9.59
#